data_AF-A0A9D4X6B2-F1
#
_entry.id   AF-A0A9D4X6B2-F1
#
_cell.length_a   1.000
_cell.length_b   1.000
_cell.length_c   1.000
_cell.angle_alpha   90.00
_cell.angle_beta   90.00
_cell.angle_gamma   90.00
#
_symmetry.space_group_name_H-M   'P 1'
#
loop_
_entity.id
_entity.type
_entity.pdbx_description
1 polymer ?
#
loop_
_entity_poly.entity_id
_entity_poly.type
_entity_poly.pdbx_seq_one_letter_code
_entity_poly.pdbx_strand_id
1 'polypeptide(L)'
;MEIAAAFLMVLLISFNAVAGSSGSINSIVSKDRNSGNYTTVGEAIRNAPEFSQKPYIIHVLAGIYQEYILIPSTKINIHLFGDGPNHTIILANQNGSTIDIRGEGFMAQNIGVINSAGLDASAAVAVRNEANNSIFFQCSIQGFQDTLWAVSGRQFYKNCDIYGTVDFIYGNAAAVFQDCMIYARYRQFVTFTAQSRESPYEKTGFTFQRCSFTMSPEDEDRKSEVRATLGRPLRNYSTVAILQCYIDSMVDPKGWEEMSGQGIDKVTYVEFENVGPGSNTDGRVDWSGVRVLGNHNQALVFTASYFIDADSWIPTRGVPYDRDGESRTTPRNGVAAGNGEGSFSSSSSSTPTGNVEAPINGNGEGVTAGNGKGVATGNSEGNDEGVAAGNGEGVVDPEEEECVGYCFGFSCGPKGGGNQQGVSPPHLPPRASI
;
A
#
# COMPACT_ATOMS: atom_id res chain seq x y z
N MET A 1 -47.02 44.95 9.77
CA MET A 1 -45.78 45.70 9.52
C MET A 1 -44.84 45.37 10.65
N GLU A 2 -44.06 44.31 10.48
CA GLU A 2 -42.65 44.33 10.00
C GLU A 2 -41.70 44.39 11.20
N ILE A 3 -41.07 43.27 11.61
CA ILE A 3 -39.86 42.61 11.08
C ILE A 3 -38.58 43.07 11.82
N ALA A 4 -37.94 42.05 12.43
CA ALA A 4 -36.50 41.79 12.63
C ALA A 4 -35.56 42.83 13.27
N ALA A 5 -34.76 42.35 14.23
CA ALA A 5 -33.33 42.06 14.06
C ALA A 5 -32.55 42.31 15.36
N ALA A 6 -32.18 41.24 16.09
CA ALA A 6 -31.09 41.30 17.08
C ALA A 6 -30.65 39.88 17.49
N PHE A 7 -30.08 39.11 16.57
CA PHE A 7 -29.31 37.90 16.89
C PHE A 7 -28.20 37.71 15.87
N LEU A 8 -27.01 38.25 16.13
CA LEU A 8 -25.73 37.67 15.72
C LEU A 8 -24.57 38.43 16.38
N MET A 9 -24.20 38.04 17.61
CA MET A 9 -22.90 38.44 18.17
C MET A 9 -21.88 37.42 17.69
N VAL A 10 -20.97 37.88 16.83
CA VAL A 10 -19.92 37.13 16.15
C VAL A 10 -18.92 36.58 17.17
N LEU A 11 -18.78 35.26 17.22
CA LEU A 11 -17.72 34.57 17.94
C LEU A 11 -16.50 34.48 17.00
N LEU A 12 -15.58 35.44 17.13
CA LEU A 12 -14.27 35.40 16.46
C LEU A 12 -13.42 34.33 17.13
N ILE A 13 -13.50 33.09 16.62
CA ILE A 13 -12.49 32.07 16.89
C ILE A 13 -11.27 32.43 16.02
N SER A 14 -10.25 32.98 16.66
CA SER A 14 -8.93 33.16 16.06
C SER A 14 -8.33 31.79 15.73
N PHE A 15 -8.44 31.41 14.45
CA PHE A 15 -7.63 30.36 13.85
C PHE A 15 -6.16 30.82 13.89
N ASN A 16 -5.37 30.24 14.79
CA ASN A 16 -3.93 30.31 14.65
C ASN A 16 -3.56 29.41 13.46
N ALA A 17 -3.40 30.01 12.29
CA ALA A 17 -2.75 29.38 11.17
C ALA A 17 -1.32 29.03 11.60
N VAL A 18 -1.03 27.74 11.75
CA VAL A 18 0.35 27.26 11.77
C VAL A 18 0.90 27.54 10.38
N ALA A 19 1.69 28.61 10.27
CA ALA A 19 2.44 28.94 9.08
C ALA A 19 3.55 27.89 8.89
N GLY A 20 3.19 26.73 8.33
CA GLY A 20 4.16 25.90 7.63
C GLY A 20 4.66 26.72 6.43
N SER A 21 5.97 26.72 6.19
CA SER A 21 6.58 27.44 5.07
C SER A 21 5.99 26.95 3.74
N SER A 22 4.96 27.62 3.26
CA SER A 22 4.44 27.41 1.91
C SER A 22 5.51 27.87 0.94
N GLY A 23 6.21 26.93 0.31
CA GLY A 23 7.01 27.23 -0.87
C GLY A 23 6.13 27.99 -1.88
N SER A 24 6.69 29.03 -2.51
CA SER A 24 5.94 29.82 -3.50
C SER A 24 5.41 28.92 -4.60
N ILE A 25 4.10 28.94 -4.85
CA ILE A 25 3.48 28.24 -5.98
C ILE A 25 4.12 28.71 -7.28
N ASN A 26 4.60 27.79 -8.11
CA ASN A 26 5.26 28.11 -9.37
C ASN A 26 4.28 28.21 -10.54
N SER A 27 3.25 27.35 -10.54
CA SER A 27 2.19 27.41 -11.55
C SER A 27 0.86 26.89 -11.00
N ILE A 28 -0.24 27.40 -11.54
CA ILE A 28 -1.61 27.03 -11.22
C ILE A 28 -2.22 26.30 -12.42
N VAL A 29 -2.85 25.16 -12.18
CA VAL A 29 -3.67 24.45 -13.16
C VAL A 29 -5.13 24.64 -12.77
N SER A 30 -5.95 25.09 -13.72
CA SER A 30 -7.39 25.25 -13.53
C SER A 30 -8.16 24.94 -14.79
N LYS A 31 -9.33 24.30 -14.64
CA LYS A 31 -10.26 24.10 -15.77
C LYS A 31 -10.81 25.41 -16.34
N ASP A 32 -10.90 26.47 -15.53
CA ASP A 32 -11.25 27.80 -16.02
C ASP A 32 -9.99 28.50 -16.53
N ARG A 33 -9.96 28.75 -17.85
CA ARG A 33 -8.86 29.40 -18.58
C ARG A 33 -8.46 30.77 -18.01
N ASN A 34 -9.33 31.44 -17.26
CA ASN A 34 -9.05 32.76 -16.70
C ASN A 34 -8.46 32.72 -15.27
N SER A 35 -8.29 31.53 -14.69
CA SER A 35 -7.96 31.36 -13.26
C SER A 35 -6.67 30.58 -13.00
N GLY A 36 -5.94 30.18 -14.04
CA GLY A 36 -4.69 29.42 -13.91
C GLY A 36 -3.72 29.69 -15.06
N ASN A 37 -2.48 29.22 -14.91
CA ASN A 37 -1.47 29.27 -15.96
C ASN A 37 -1.71 28.22 -17.05
N TYR A 38 -2.31 27.08 -16.69
CA TYR A 38 -2.58 25.95 -17.58
C TYR A 38 -3.97 25.37 -17.33
N THR A 39 -4.53 24.68 -18.33
CA THR A 39 -5.82 23.97 -18.19
C THR A 39 -5.69 22.49 -17.89
N THR A 40 -4.50 21.94 -18.03
CA THR A 40 -4.21 20.50 -17.86
C THR A 40 -2.98 20.30 -17.00
N VAL A 41 -2.96 19.21 -16.23
CA VAL A 41 -1.83 18.90 -15.34
C VAL A 41 -0.61 18.50 -16.15
N GLY A 42 -0.80 17.72 -17.23
CA GLY A 42 0.29 17.30 -18.09
C GLY A 42 1.01 18.47 -18.78
N GLU A 43 0.28 19.54 -19.14
CA GLU A 43 0.89 20.75 -19.70
C GLU A 43 1.76 21.49 -18.70
N ALA A 44 1.31 21.64 -17.45
CA ALA A 44 2.09 22.27 -16.40
C ALA A 44 3.40 21.50 -16.14
N ILE A 45 3.34 20.16 -16.10
CA ILE A 45 4.52 19.30 -15.92
C ILE A 45 5.50 19.43 -17.09
N ARG A 46 5.02 19.44 -18.34
CA ARG A 46 5.89 19.61 -19.51
C ARG A 46 6.65 20.94 -19.49
N ASN A 47 6.00 22.00 -19.04
CA ASN A 47 6.57 23.34 -18.97
C ASN A 47 7.39 23.62 -17.70
N ALA A 48 7.31 22.75 -16.68
CA ALA A 48 8.21 22.82 -15.53
C ALA A 48 9.68 22.65 -15.96
N PRO A 49 10.65 23.28 -15.29
CA PRO A 49 12.07 23.11 -15.60
C PRO A 49 12.51 21.65 -15.43
N GLU A 50 13.40 21.20 -16.30
CA GLU A 50 14.07 19.91 -16.14
C GLU A 50 15.19 20.01 -15.09
N PHE A 51 15.45 18.91 -14.38
CA PHE A 51 16.54 18.76 -13.41
C PHE A 51 16.59 19.85 -12.32
N SER A 52 15.43 20.43 -11.98
CA SER A 52 15.34 21.48 -10.98
C SER A 52 15.74 20.98 -9.60
N GLN A 53 16.78 21.59 -9.02
CA GLN A 53 17.22 21.29 -7.66
C GLN A 53 16.27 21.84 -6.59
N LYS A 54 15.38 22.75 -6.97
CA LYS A 54 14.31 23.28 -6.10
C LYS A 54 12.98 22.61 -6.44
N PRO A 55 12.12 22.34 -5.44
CA PRO A 55 10.75 21.91 -5.71
C PRO A 55 10.04 22.86 -6.67
N TYR A 56 9.41 22.30 -7.71
CA TYR A 56 8.52 23.02 -8.61
C TYR A 56 7.07 22.68 -8.25
N ILE A 57 6.41 23.63 -7.58
CA ILE A 57 5.08 23.46 -6.99
C ILE A 57 4.01 23.85 -8.01
N ILE A 58 3.23 22.85 -8.41
CA ILE A 58 2.07 22.98 -9.30
C ILE A 58 0.82 22.86 -8.44
N HIS A 59 0.13 23.98 -8.23
CA HIS A 59 -1.17 23.99 -7.56
C HIS A 59 -2.26 23.61 -8.56
N VAL A 60 -2.88 22.46 -8.37
CA VAL A 60 -3.98 21.98 -9.20
C VAL A 60 -5.28 22.30 -8.49
N LEU A 61 -6.05 23.25 -9.03
CA LEU A 61 -7.32 23.65 -8.42
C LEU A 61 -8.36 22.53 -8.51
N ALA A 62 -9.37 22.59 -7.65
CA ALA A 62 -10.49 21.66 -7.62
C ALA A 62 -11.08 21.40 -9.03
N GLY A 63 -11.25 20.12 -9.36
CA GLY A 63 -11.74 19.64 -10.64
C GLY A 63 -11.35 18.20 -10.92
N ILE A 64 -12.02 17.59 -11.89
CA ILE A 64 -11.70 16.24 -12.40
C ILE A 64 -10.88 16.35 -13.69
N TYR A 65 -9.58 16.16 -13.63
CA TYR A 65 -8.66 16.22 -14.75
C TYR A 65 -8.56 14.83 -15.39
N GLN A 66 -9.25 14.64 -16.51
CA GLN A 66 -9.25 13.37 -17.22
C GLN A 66 -8.04 13.28 -18.15
N GLU A 67 -6.92 12.75 -17.64
CA GLU A 67 -5.62 12.77 -18.30
C GLU A 67 -4.81 11.51 -17.94
N TYR A 68 -3.94 11.08 -18.85
CA TYR A 68 -2.82 10.19 -18.54
C TYR A 68 -1.58 11.05 -18.34
N ILE A 69 -0.93 10.94 -17.18
CA ILE A 69 0.17 11.81 -16.80
C ILE A 69 1.47 11.02 -16.72
N LEU A 70 2.51 11.52 -17.37
CA LEU A 70 3.88 11.04 -17.21
C LEU A 70 4.73 12.13 -16.57
N ILE A 71 5.42 11.78 -15.48
CA ILE A 71 6.51 12.57 -14.89
C ILE A 71 7.80 11.87 -15.31
N PRO A 72 8.44 12.29 -16.42
CA PRO A 72 9.65 11.63 -16.89
C PRO A 72 10.81 11.87 -15.91
N SER A 73 11.87 11.06 -16.01
CA SER A 73 13.05 11.15 -15.14
C SER A 73 13.75 12.51 -15.17
N THR A 74 13.56 13.29 -16.24
CA THR A 74 14.10 14.67 -16.35
C THR A 74 13.35 15.68 -15.49
N LYS A 75 12.11 15.39 -15.05
CA LYS A 75 11.28 16.27 -14.23
C LYS A 75 11.39 15.90 -12.75
N ILE A 76 12.56 16.15 -12.15
CA ILE A 76 12.80 15.92 -10.73
C ILE A 76 12.16 17.01 -9.86
N ASN A 77 11.86 16.68 -8.60
CA ASN A 77 11.31 17.59 -7.58
C ASN A 77 9.98 18.27 -7.97
N ILE A 78 9.17 17.63 -8.82
CA ILE A 78 7.79 18.07 -9.08
C ILE A 78 6.95 17.89 -7.80
N HIS A 79 6.21 18.92 -7.42
CA HIS A 79 5.25 18.86 -6.33
C HIS A 79 3.86 19.21 -6.86
N LEU A 80 2.99 18.21 -7.00
CA LEU A 80 1.57 18.41 -7.28
C LEU A 80 0.82 18.65 -5.97
N PHE A 81 0.21 19.81 -5.83
CA PHE A 81 -0.56 20.20 -4.65
C PHE A 81 -2.01 20.48 -5.06
N GLY A 82 -2.98 19.77 -4.48
CA GLY A 82 -4.40 19.94 -4.78
C GLY A 82 -5.19 20.62 -3.67
N ASP A 83 -6.46 20.93 -3.96
CA ASP A 83 -7.43 21.51 -3.01
C ASP A 83 -8.10 20.46 -2.11
N GLY A 84 -7.65 19.20 -2.17
CA GLY A 84 -8.17 18.09 -1.37
C GLY A 84 -8.39 16.84 -2.22
N PRO A 85 -8.19 15.63 -1.66
CA PRO A 85 -8.18 14.39 -2.44
C PRO A 85 -9.54 14.04 -3.08
N ASN A 86 -10.63 14.59 -2.56
CA ASN A 86 -11.99 14.44 -3.11
C ASN A 86 -12.43 15.64 -3.98
N HIS A 87 -11.60 16.67 -4.10
CA HIS A 87 -11.89 17.90 -4.84
C HIS A 87 -11.02 18.05 -6.07
N THR A 88 -9.75 17.62 -6.00
CA THR A 88 -8.79 17.62 -7.11
C THR A 88 -8.49 16.18 -7.49
N ILE A 89 -9.05 15.74 -8.61
CA ILE A 89 -9.01 14.33 -9.03
C ILE A 89 -8.34 14.23 -10.40
N ILE A 90 -7.33 13.38 -10.52
CA ILE A 90 -6.74 12.96 -11.79
C ILE A 90 -7.36 11.60 -12.14
N LEU A 91 -8.02 11.52 -13.28
CA LEU A 91 -8.85 10.37 -13.65
C LEU A 91 -8.42 9.80 -15.02
N ALA A 92 -8.23 8.48 -15.07
CA ALA A 92 -8.18 7.73 -16.32
C ALA A 92 -9.04 6.45 -16.21
N ASN A 93 -9.26 5.75 -17.33
CA ASN A 93 -10.27 4.68 -17.40
C ASN A 93 -9.90 3.48 -18.29
N GLN A 94 -8.73 3.45 -18.92
CA GLN A 94 -8.32 2.35 -19.81
C GLN A 94 -7.00 1.73 -19.35
N ASN A 95 -6.54 0.76 -20.15
CA ASN A 95 -5.30 0.02 -19.95
C ASN A 95 -4.10 0.96 -19.80
N GLY A 96 -3.41 0.86 -18.66
CA GLY A 96 -2.25 1.68 -18.34
C GLY A 96 -2.33 2.32 -16.94
N SER A 97 -1.44 3.27 -16.69
CA SER A 97 -1.35 3.99 -15.42
C SER A 97 -1.95 5.40 -15.55
N THR A 98 -2.86 5.79 -14.66
CA THR A 98 -3.39 7.18 -14.65
C THR A 98 -2.24 8.19 -14.46
N ILE A 99 -1.31 7.89 -13.56
CA ILE A 99 -0.06 8.63 -13.40
C ILE A 99 1.14 7.66 -13.38
N ASP A 100 2.15 7.92 -14.22
CA ASP A 100 3.44 7.22 -14.28
C ASP A 100 4.55 8.16 -13.84
N ILE A 101 5.19 7.85 -12.71
CA ILE A 101 6.14 8.72 -12.02
C ILE A 101 7.54 8.10 -12.08
N ARG A 102 8.46 8.80 -12.75
CA ARG A 102 9.88 8.41 -12.89
C ARG A 102 10.85 9.48 -12.39
N GLY A 103 10.40 10.72 -12.23
CA GLY A 103 11.20 11.82 -11.70
C GLY A 103 11.42 11.73 -10.19
N GLU A 104 12.68 11.67 -9.76
CA GLU A 104 13.08 11.65 -8.35
C GLU A 104 12.54 12.86 -7.56
N GLY A 105 12.25 12.66 -6.28
CA GLY A 105 11.82 13.74 -5.39
C GLY A 105 10.38 14.19 -5.62
N PHE A 106 9.62 13.45 -6.44
CA PHE A 106 8.21 13.73 -6.70
C PHE A 106 7.39 13.77 -5.40
N MET A 107 6.48 14.73 -5.30
CA MET A 107 5.50 14.80 -4.23
C MET A 107 4.10 15.04 -4.78
N ALA A 108 3.14 14.24 -4.36
CA ALA A 108 1.72 14.55 -4.47
C ALA A 108 1.15 14.87 -3.08
N GLN A 109 0.33 15.90 -3.00
CA GLN A 109 -0.35 16.28 -1.78
C GLN A 109 -1.79 16.72 -2.06
N ASN A 110 -2.74 16.25 -1.24
CA ASN A 110 -4.15 16.66 -1.33
C ASN A 110 -4.79 16.40 -2.72
N ILE A 111 -4.44 15.29 -3.36
CA ILE A 111 -4.91 14.91 -4.70
C ILE A 111 -5.48 13.48 -4.68
N GLY A 112 -6.58 13.29 -5.40
CA GLY A 112 -7.12 11.98 -5.74
C GLY A 112 -6.58 11.50 -7.09
N VAL A 113 -6.18 10.25 -7.20
CA VAL A 113 -5.79 9.60 -8.45
C VAL A 113 -6.64 8.36 -8.63
N ILE A 114 -7.37 8.28 -9.74
CA ILE A 114 -8.35 7.23 -10.00
C ILE A 114 -8.05 6.55 -11.34
N ASN A 115 -8.03 5.22 -11.34
CA ASN A 115 -8.26 4.43 -12.55
C ASN A 115 -9.64 3.77 -12.45
N SER A 116 -10.57 4.17 -13.32
CA SER A 116 -11.97 3.73 -13.29
C SER A 116 -12.30 2.60 -14.26
N ALA A 117 -11.31 1.82 -14.70
CA ALA A 117 -11.52 0.74 -15.69
C ALA A 117 -12.44 -0.40 -15.19
N GLY A 118 -12.56 -0.58 -13.87
CA GLY A 118 -13.48 -1.56 -13.27
C GLY A 118 -12.89 -2.95 -13.06
N LEU A 119 -13.76 -3.89 -12.64
CA LEU A 119 -13.38 -5.26 -12.26
C LEU A 119 -12.97 -6.15 -13.45
N ASP A 120 -13.41 -5.82 -14.66
CA ASP A 120 -13.17 -6.62 -15.87
C ASP A 120 -11.85 -6.23 -16.59
N ALA A 121 -11.14 -5.24 -16.07
CA ALA A 121 -9.88 -4.77 -16.63
C ALA A 121 -8.70 -5.63 -16.17
N SER A 122 -7.79 -5.96 -17.09
CA SER A 122 -6.60 -6.77 -16.80
C SER A 122 -5.35 -5.95 -16.44
N ALA A 123 -5.29 -4.65 -16.78
CA ALA A 123 -4.19 -3.75 -16.43
C ALA A 123 -4.70 -2.31 -16.19
N ALA A 124 -5.06 -1.98 -14.94
CA ALA A 124 -5.71 -0.71 -14.59
C ALA A 124 -5.05 -0.03 -13.38
N VAL A 125 -3.83 0.45 -13.58
CA VAL A 125 -3.03 1.06 -12.51
C VAL A 125 -3.49 2.51 -12.31
N ALA A 126 -3.73 2.92 -11.07
CA ALA A 126 -3.95 4.33 -10.74
C ALA A 126 -2.61 5.06 -10.67
N VAL A 127 -1.65 4.51 -9.92
CA VAL A 127 -0.32 5.10 -9.73
C VAL A 127 0.73 4.05 -10.05
N ARG A 128 1.57 4.33 -11.05
CA ARG A 128 2.85 3.64 -11.26
C ARG A 128 3.96 4.56 -10.75
N ASN A 129 4.74 4.08 -9.79
CA ASN A 129 5.78 4.86 -9.15
C ASN A 129 7.12 4.13 -9.18
N GLU A 130 8.07 4.70 -9.91
CA GLU A 130 9.45 4.26 -10.08
C GLU A 130 10.44 5.32 -9.56
N ALA A 131 9.93 6.41 -8.97
CA ALA A 131 10.74 7.51 -8.49
C ALA A 131 11.33 7.22 -7.11
N ASN A 132 12.63 7.47 -6.98
CA ASN A 132 13.29 7.52 -5.70
C ASN A 132 12.85 8.76 -4.90
N ASN A 133 12.83 8.63 -3.57
CA ASN A 133 12.47 9.70 -2.64
C ASN A 133 11.11 10.35 -2.96
N SER A 134 10.11 9.54 -3.30
CA SER A 134 8.78 10.03 -3.67
C SER A 134 7.82 10.04 -2.47
N ILE A 135 6.95 11.07 -2.39
CA ILE A 135 5.99 11.23 -1.28
C ILE A 135 4.56 11.39 -1.80
N PHE A 136 3.63 10.66 -1.20
CA PHE A 136 2.20 10.94 -1.27
C PHE A 136 1.70 11.33 0.13
N PHE A 137 1.12 12.52 0.27
CA PHE A 137 0.64 13.02 1.56
C PHE A 137 -0.82 13.48 1.47
N GLN A 138 -1.70 12.86 2.24
CA GLN A 138 -3.14 13.16 2.21
C GLN A 138 -3.75 12.96 0.81
N CYS A 139 -3.35 11.89 0.13
CA CYS A 139 -3.84 11.52 -1.19
C CYS A 139 -4.89 10.41 -1.12
N SER A 140 -5.74 10.33 -2.14
CA SER A 140 -6.57 9.15 -2.38
C SER A 140 -6.07 8.46 -3.66
N ILE A 141 -5.84 7.14 -3.61
CA ILE A 141 -5.40 6.34 -4.75
C ILE A 141 -6.42 5.22 -4.94
N GLN A 142 -7.16 5.27 -6.05
CA GLN A 142 -8.33 4.39 -6.24
C GLN A 142 -8.25 3.61 -7.54
N GLY A 143 -8.44 2.30 -7.42
CA GLY A 143 -8.62 1.40 -8.54
C GLY A 143 -9.29 0.11 -8.07
N PHE A 144 -9.04 -0.97 -8.82
CA PHE A 144 -9.48 -2.32 -8.47
C PHE A 144 -8.25 -3.22 -8.34
N GLN A 145 -8.00 -4.07 -9.33
CA GLN A 145 -6.78 -4.87 -9.40
C GLN A 145 -5.59 -3.99 -9.79
N ASP A 146 -4.42 -4.24 -9.18
CA ASP A 146 -3.15 -3.58 -9.50
C ASP A 146 -3.17 -2.04 -9.35
N THR A 147 -3.88 -1.52 -8.35
CA THR A 147 -4.12 -0.07 -8.17
C THR A 147 -2.84 0.76 -8.03
N LEU A 148 -1.92 0.35 -7.16
CA LEU A 148 -0.65 1.01 -6.89
C LEU A 148 0.50 0.08 -7.26
N TRP A 149 1.17 0.40 -8.35
CA TRP A 149 2.41 -0.23 -8.76
C TRP A 149 3.60 0.53 -8.18
N ALA A 150 4.05 0.13 -7.00
CA ALA A 150 5.26 0.62 -6.36
C ALA A 150 6.48 -0.12 -6.94
N VAL A 151 6.90 0.30 -8.14
CA VAL A 151 7.88 -0.37 -8.99
C VAL A 151 9.23 -0.49 -8.29
N SER A 152 9.83 0.64 -7.90
CA SER A 152 11.20 0.73 -7.38
C SER A 152 11.43 2.03 -6.59
N GLY A 153 12.63 2.22 -6.04
CA GLY A 153 13.01 3.42 -5.30
C GLY A 153 12.45 3.47 -3.88
N ARG A 154 12.85 4.50 -3.13
CA ARG A 154 12.34 4.78 -1.77
C ARG A 154 11.07 5.61 -1.86
N GLN A 155 9.98 5.13 -1.28
CA GLN A 155 8.66 5.73 -1.41
C GLN A 155 8.00 5.88 -0.04
N PHE A 156 7.30 6.99 0.17
CA PHE A 156 6.59 7.25 1.42
C PHE A 156 5.15 7.69 1.16
N TYR A 157 4.21 7.01 1.80
CA TYR A 157 2.78 7.28 1.72
C TYR A 157 2.27 7.61 3.11
N LYS A 158 1.73 8.82 3.30
CA LYS A 158 1.32 9.32 4.60
C LYS A 158 -0.10 9.83 4.58
N ASN A 159 -0.92 9.34 5.51
CA ASN A 159 -2.34 9.71 5.63
C ASN A 159 -3.09 9.54 4.30
N CYS A 160 -2.78 8.49 3.55
CA CYS A 160 -3.42 8.22 2.27
C CYS A 160 -4.57 7.21 2.42
N ASP A 161 -5.57 7.33 1.55
CA ASP A 161 -6.62 6.32 1.39
C ASP A 161 -6.34 5.54 0.09
N ILE A 162 -6.12 4.23 0.17
CA ILE A 162 -5.74 3.38 -0.97
C ILE A 162 -6.79 2.28 -1.14
N TYR A 163 -7.40 2.19 -2.32
CA TYR A 163 -8.53 1.30 -2.58
C TYR A 163 -8.21 0.28 -3.67
N GLY A 164 -8.56 -0.98 -3.46
CA GLY A 164 -8.45 -1.97 -4.53
C GLY A 164 -8.99 -3.35 -4.16
N THR A 165 -8.77 -4.34 -5.05
CA THR A 165 -9.26 -5.71 -4.87
C THR A 165 -8.12 -6.73 -4.79
N VAL A 166 -7.52 -7.09 -5.92
CA VAL A 166 -6.45 -8.09 -5.97
C VAL A 166 -5.13 -7.40 -6.24
N ASP A 167 -4.11 -7.76 -5.45
CA ASP A 167 -2.72 -7.33 -5.57
C ASP A 167 -2.58 -5.82 -5.69
N PHE A 168 -3.46 -5.08 -5.02
CA PHE A 168 -3.66 -3.68 -5.37
C PHE A 168 -2.56 -2.74 -4.84
N ILE A 169 -1.65 -3.25 -4.01
CA ILE A 169 -0.36 -2.64 -3.71
C ILE A 169 0.73 -3.67 -4.06
N TYR A 170 1.45 -3.47 -5.15
CA TYR A 170 2.40 -4.46 -5.66
C TYR A 170 3.68 -3.83 -6.23
N GLY A 171 4.72 -4.65 -6.39
CA GLY A 171 6.01 -4.25 -6.94
C GLY A 171 7.20 -4.44 -5.99
N ASN A 172 8.33 -3.81 -6.33
CA ASN A 172 9.63 -4.02 -5.68
C ASN A 172 10.23 -2.74 -5.08
N ALA A 173 9.44 -1.71 -4.79
CA ALA A 173 9.94 -0.53 -4.10
C ALA A 173 10.35 -0.84 -2.65
N ALA A 174 11.16 0.05 -2.06
CA ALA A 174 11.25 0.19 -0.62
C ALA A 174 10.19 1.24 -0.21
N ALA A 175 9.00 0.77 0.15
CA ALA A 175 7.84 1.65 0.39
C ALA A 175 7.35 1.57 1.84
N VAL A 176 7.14 2.73 2.46
CA VAL A 176 6.55 2.83 3.80
C VAL A 176 5.22 3.57 3.71
N PHE A 177 4.18 2.94 4.25
CA PHE A 177 2.83 3.47 4.40
C PHE A 177 2.61 3.77 5.88
N GLN A 178 2.33 5.03 6.22
CA GLN A 178 2.08 5.47 7.59
C GLN A 178 0.73 6.13 7.74
N ASP A 179 -0.03 5.68 8.74
CA ASP A 179 -1.34 6.25 9.10
C ASP A 179 -2.31 6.27 7.91
N CYS A 180 -2.20 5.28 7.01
CA CYS A 180 -3.03 5.14 5.82
C CYS A 180 -4.26 4.26 6.07
N MET A 181 -5.34 4.55 5.35
CA MET A 181 -6.46 3.63 5.21
C MET A 181 -6.23 2.76 3.99
N ILE A 182 -6.24 1.45 4.17
CA ILE A 182 -6.07 0.46 3.10
C ILE A 182 -7.41 -0.25 2.94
N TYR A 183 -8.18 0.19 1.95
CA TYR A 183 -9.56 -0.21 1.71
C TYR A 183 -9.66 -1.33 0.68
N ALA A 184 -10.18 -2.47 1.10
CA ALA A 184 -10.66 -3.50 0.19
C ALA A 184 -11.95 -3.01 -0.48
N ARG A 185 -12.03 -3.09 -1.81
CA ARG A 185 -13.30 -3.01 -2.55
C ARG A 185 -13.90 -4.40 -2.69
N TYR A 186 -15.21 -4.47 -2.96
CA TYR A 186 -15.87 -5.75 -3.09
C TYR A 186 -15.27 -6.61 -4.21
N ARG A 187 -14.78 -7.78 -3.82
CA ARG A 187 -14.53 -8.97 -4.64
C ARG A 187 -14.55 -10.17 -3.70
N GLN A 188 -14.99 -11.34 -4.16
CA GLN A 188 -15.03 -12.55 -3.32
C GLN A 188 -13.66 -12.87 -2.69
N PHE A 189 -12.59 -12.57 -3.43
CA PHE A 189 -11.21 -12.70 -2.97
C PHE A 189 -10.44 -11.39 -3.18
N VAL A 190 -9.76 -10.95 -2.12
CA VAL A 190 -8.98 -9.71 -2.06
C VAL A 190 -7.58 -10.02 -1.54
N THR A 191 -6.55 -9.45 -2.15
CA THR A 191 -5.16 -9.48 -1.65
C THR A 191 -4.68 -8.06 -1.53
N PHE A 192 -4.32 -7.65 -0.31
CA PHE A 192 -3.86 -6.29 -0.05
C PHE A 192 -2.51 -6.01 -0.72
N THR A 193 -1.59 -6.98 -0.67
CA THR A 193 -0.23 -6.80 -1.19
C THR A 193 0.25 -7.95 -2.08
N ALA A 194 1.10 -7.61 -3.05
CA ALA A 194 1.88 -8.56 -3.83
C ALA A 194 3.32 -8.04 -4.03
N GLN A 195 4.16 -8.18 -3.01
CA GLN A 195 5.52 -7.64 -3.03
C GLN A 195 6.45 -8.57 -3.83
N SER A 196 7.34 -7.99 -4.64
CA SER A 196 8.09 -8.69 -5.68
C SER A 196 9.62 -8.65 -5.54
N ARG A 197 10.14 -8.67 -4.30
CA ARG A 197 11.57 -8.83 -4.06
C ARG A 197 12.04 -10.20 -4.52
N GLU A 198 13.03 -10.21 -5.41
CA GLU A 198 13.54 -11.42 -6.07
C GLU A 198 14.87 -11.87 -5.50
N SER A 199 15.58 -10.99 -4.79
CA SER A 199 16.91 -11.29 -4.26
C SER A 199 17.10 -10.83 -2.80
N PRO A 200 17.85 -11.58 -1.98
CA PRO A 200 18.14 -11.19 -0.61
C PRO A 200 19.07 -9.96 -0.55
N TYR A 201 19.72 -9.59 -1.65
CA TYR A 201 20.60 -8.42 -1.73
C TYR A 201 19.84 -7.12 -2.02
N GLU A 202 18.61 -7.20 -2.52
CA GLU A 202 17.74 -6.04 -2.69
C GLU A 202 17.33 -5.50 -1.31
N LYS A 203 17.33 -4.17 -1.12
CA LYS A 203 16.85 -3.53 0.12
C LYS A 203 15.45 -2.99 -0.10
N THR A 204 14.54 -3.86 -0.51
CA THR A 204 13.17 -3.53 -0.93
C THR A 204 12.15 -4.32 -0.10
N GLY A 205 10.89 -3.88 -0.13
CA GLY A 205 9.86 -4.38 0.77
C GLY A 205 8.81 -3.32 1.04
N PHE A 206 7.68 -3.75 1.59
CA PHE A 206 6.60 -2.85 2.01
C PHE A 206 6.45 -2.86 3.52
N THR A 207 6.41 -1.69 4.14
CA THR A 207 6.04 -1.53 5.54
C THR A 207 4.73 -0.77 5.64
N PHE A 208 3.78 -1.30 6.41
CA PHE A 208 2.58 -0.62 6.82
C PHE A 208 2.67 -0.36 8.31
N GLN A 209 2.55 0.90 8.71
CA GLN A 209 2.67 1.30 10.10
C GLN A 209 1.49 2.18 10.52
N ARG A 210 0.76 1.76 11.55
CA ARG A 210 -0.50 2.40 12.00
C ARG A 210 -1.54 2.58 10.89
N CYS A 211 -1.51 1.67 9.91
CA CYS A 211 -2.51 1.63 8.87
C CYS A 211 -3.76 0.88 9.35
N SER A 212 -4.87 1.03 8.62
CA SER A 212 -6.09 0.25 8.84
C SER A 212 -6.41 -0.56 7.59
N PHE A 213 -6.38 -1.89 7.70
CA PHE A 213 -6.83 -2.82 6.67
C PHE A 213 -8.30 -3.13 6.90
N THR A 214 -9.18 -2.57 6.08
CA THR A 214 -10.63 -2.67 6.26
C THR A 214 -11.38 -2.63 4.93
N MET A 215 -12.70 -2.77 4.96
CA MET A 215 -13.55 -2.71 3.77
C MET A 215 -13.78 -1.24 3.42
N SER A 216 -13.93 -0.96 2.12
CA SER A 216 -14.35 0.36 1.66
C SER A 216 -15.71 0.70 2.29
N PRO A 217 -15.94 1.95 2.70
CA PRO A 217 -17.26 2.35 3.21
C PRO A 217 -18.39 2.07 2.22
N GLU A 218 -18.11 2.09 0.92
CA GLU A 218 -19.08 1.82 -0.14
C GLU A 218 -19.47 0.34 -0.27
N ASP A 219 -18.64 -0.59 0.22
CA ASP A 219 -18.83 -2.05 0.11
C ASP A 219 -19.03 -2.75 1.47
N GLU A 220 -19.21 -1.99 2.55
CA GLU A 220 -19.27 -2.49 3.94
C GLU A 220 -20.39 -3.52 4.16
N ASP A 221 -21.53 -3.33 3.49
CA ASP A 221 -22.68 -4.24 3.55
C ASP A 221 -22.38 -5.64 2.98
N ARG A 222 -21.30 -5.76 2.20
CA ARG A 222 -20.87 -7.01 1.57
C ARG A 222 -19.65 -7.62 2.26
N LYS A 223 -19.23 -7.09 3.40
CA LYS A 223 -18.03 -7.56 4.12
C LYS A 223 -18.04 -9.06 4.41
N SER A 224 -19.19 -9.64 4.75
CA SER A 224 -19.31 -11.08 5.03
C SER A 224 -19.11 -11.98 3.82
N GLU A 225 -19.16 -11.44 2.60
CA GLU A 225 -18.94 -12.18 1.35
C GLU A 225 -17.48 -12.15 0.90
N VAL A 226 -16.62 -11.37 1.56
CA VAL A 226 -15.24 -11.14 1.15
C VAL A 226 -14.28 -11.94 2.02
N ARG A 227 -13.40 -12.70 1.36
CA ARG A 227 -12.20 -13.29 1.97
C ARG A 227 -10.99 -12.48 1.53
N ALA A 228 -10.34 -11.78 2.46
CA ALA A 228 -9.14 -11.01 2.19
C ALA A 228 -7.89 -11.67 2.79
N THR A 229 -6.72 -11.42 2.21
CA THR A 229 -5.42 -11.72 2.83
C THR A 229 -4.51 -10.51 2.79
N LEU A 230 -3.60 -10.39 3.78
CA LEU A 230 -2.60 -9.33 3.88
C LEU A 230 -1.70 -9.28 2.64
N GLY A 231 -1.49 -10.42 2.00
CA GLY A 231 -0.84 -10.48 0.70
C GLY A 231 -0.44 -11.88 0.26
N ARG A 232 0.32 -11.91 -0.82
CA ARG A 232 0.93 -13.11 -1.42
C ARG A 232 2.26 -12.78 -2.10
N PRO A 233 3.22 -13.72 -2.17
CA PRO A 233 4.53 -13.43 -2.74
C PRO A 233 4.46 -13.35 -4.26
N LEU A 234 4.73 -12.19 -4.85
CA LEU A 234 4.91 -12.08 -6.30
C LEU A 234 6.26 -12.66 -6.75
N ARG A 235 7.24 -12.71 -5.82
CA ARG A 235 8.60 -13.23 -5.99
C ARG A 235 9.11 -13.89 -4.70
N ASN A 236 10.16 -14.68 -4.81
CA ASN A 236 10.59 -15.63 -3.76
C ASN A 236 11.05 -14.96 -2.45
N TYR A 237 11.58 -13.74 -2.49
CA TYR A 237 12.07 -13.02 -1.30
C TYR A 237 11.09 -11.94 -0.83
N SER A 238 9.80 -12.10 -1.19
CA SER A 238 8.75 -11.13 -0.89
C SER A 238 8.81 -10.66 0.57
N THR A 239 8.88 -9.34 0.78
CA THR A 239 9.11 -8.74 2.10
C THR A 239 8.00 -7.75 2.45
N VAL A 240 7.23 -8.04 3.49
CA VAL A 240 6.13 -7.19 3.98
C VAL A 240 6.13 -7.12 5.50
N ALA A 241 6.04 -5.92 6.07
CA ALA A 241 5.91 -5.67 7.50
C ALA A 241 4.59 -4.97 7.82
N ILE A 242 3.82 -5.52 8.76
CA ILE A 242 2.54 -4.96 9.22
C ILE A 242 2.69 -4.62 10.71
N LEU A 243 2.87 -3.34 11.01
CA LEU A 243 3.27 -2.84 12.33
C LEU A 243 2.18 -1.93 12.91
N GLN A 244 1.70 -2.24 14.11
CA GLN A 244 0.75 -1.41 14.86
C GLN A 244 -0.52 -1.09 14.07
N CYS A 245 -0.93 -1.97 13.16
CA CYS A 245 -2.06 -1.74 12.26
C CYS A 245 -3.37 -2.25 12.88
N TYR A 246 -4.48 -1.65 12.47
CA TYR A 246 -5.80 -2.27 12.63
C TYR A 246 -6.05 -3.25 11.49
N ILE A 247 -6.44 -4.49 11.81
CA ILE A 247 -6.76 -5.55 10.86
C ILE A 247 -8.21 -5.99 11.12
N ASP A 248 -9.09 -5.72 10.16
CA ASP A 248 -10.52 -6.02 10.27
C ASP A 248 -10.84 -7.50 9.98
N SER A 249 -12.07 -7.91 10.27
CA SER A 249 -12.48 -9.32 10.38
C SER A 249 -12.56 -10.07 9.04
N MET A 250 -12.48 -9.37 7.90
CA MET A 250 -12.49 -10.00 6.58
C MET A 250 -11.14 -10.64 6.22
N VAL A 251 -10.08 -10.31 6.98
CA VAL A 251 -8.77 -10.94 6.78
C VAL A 251 -8.82 -12.37 7.30
N ASP A 252 -8.55 -13.31 6.41
CA ASP A 252 -8.50 -14.74 6.68
C ASP A 252 -7.53 -15.02 7.86
N PRO A 253 -7.87 -15.89 8.82
CA PRO A 253 -6.96 -16.27 9.92
C PRO A 253 -5.56 -16.72 9.46
N LYS A 254 -5.44 -17.32 8.27
CA LYS A 254 -4.16 -17.66 7.64
C LYS A 254 -3.27 -16.44 7.39
N GLY A 255 -3.87 -15.26 7.23
CA GLY A 255 -3.23 -13.96 7.02
C GLY A 255 -2.64 -13.78 5.63
N TRP A 256 -1.91 -14.78 5.13
CA TRP A 256 -1.16 -14.74 3.88
C TRP A 256 -1.60 -15.89 2.95
N GLU A 257 -1.51 -15.68 1.64
CA GLU A 257 -1.94 -16.66 0.62
C GLU A 257 -0.79 -17.02 -0.32
N GLU A 258 -0.78 -18.26 -0.81
CA GLU A 258 0.20 -18.69 -1.80
C GLU A 258 -0.07 -18.03 -3.15
N MET A 259 1.00 -17.74 -3.90
CA MET A 259 0.88 -17.42 -5.32
C MET A 259 1.35 -18.62 -6.13
N SER A 260 0.52 -19.10 -7.05
CA SER A 260 0.85 -20.27 -7.88
C SER A 260 2.20 -20.08 -8.57
N GLY A 261 3.10 -21.05 -8.36
CA GLY A 261 4.45 -21.05 -8.94
C GLY A 261 5.48 -20.16 -8.24
N GLN A 262 5.18 -19.57 -7.07
CA GLN A 262 6.14 -18.80 -6.27
C GLN A 262 6.51 -19.55 -4.98
N GLY A 263 7.76 -19.42 -4.56
CA GLY A 263 8.26 -20.00 -3.30
C GLY A 263 7.78 -19.23 -2.07
N ILE A 264 7.57 -19.96 -0.97
CA ILE A 264 7.11 -19.44 0.33
C ILE A 264 8.18 -19.55 1.43
N ASP A 265 9.28 -20.25 1.16
CA ASP A 265 10.33 -20.60 2.12
C ASP A 265 11.25 -19.40 2.48
N LYS A 266 11.28 -18.38 1.64
CA LYS A 266 12.23 -17.24 1.72
C LYS A 266 11.56 -15.88 1.91
N VAL A 267 10.24 -15.85 2.05
CA VAL A 267 9.53 -14.58 2.31
C VAL A 267 9.95 -14.00 3.65
N THR A 268 9.72 -12.71 3.86
CA THR A 268 9.81 -12.07 5.17
C THR A 268 8.52 -11.33 5.43
N TYR A 269 7.59 -12.00 6.09
CA TYR A 269 6.30 -11.44 6.48
C TYR A 269 6.24 -11.32 7.99
N VAL A 270 6.16 -10.08 8.47
CA VAL A 270 6.26 -9.80 9.91
C VAL A 270 5.07 -9.00 10.40
N GLU A 271 4.56 -9.37 11.56
CA GLU A 271 3.46 -8.68 12.24
C GLU A 271 3.92 -8.23 13.63
N PHE A 272 3.57 -7.01 14.04
CA PHE A 272 3.95 -6.46 15.35
C PHE A 272 2.86 -5.58 15.93
N GLU A 273 2.38 -5.87 17.13
CA GLU A 273 1.39 -5.05 17.88
C GLU A 273 0.14 -4.67 17.06
N ASN A 274 -0.30 -5.53 16.14
CA ASN A 274 -1.52 -5.32 15.37
C ASN A 274 -2.76 -5.55 16.24
N VAL A 275 -3.80 -4.77 16.00
CA VAL A 275 -5.08 -4.81 16.73
C VAL A 275 -6.24 -5.07 15.77
N GLY A 276 -7.42 -5.35 16.31
CA GLY A 276 -8.63 -5.59 15.53
C GLY A 276 -8.98 -7.08 15.41
N PRO A 277 -10.19 -7.40 14.93
CA PRO A 277 -10.71 -8.76 14.92
C PRO A 277 -9.94 -9.71 14.00
N GLY A 278 -9.23 -9.21 12.97
CA GLY A 278 -8.37 -10.01 12.08
C GLY A 278 -6.91 -10.12 12.54
N SER A 279 -6.54 -9.53 13.68
CA SER A 279 -5.14 -9.49 14.12
C SER A 279 -4.68 -10.72 14.91
N ASN A 280 -5.56 -11.67 15.24
CA ASN A 280 -5.14 -12.91 15.89
C ASN A 280 -4.22 -13.73 14.96
N THR A 281 -3.04 -14.07 15.46
CA THR A 281 -1.99 -14.77 14.71
C THR A 281 -1.95 -16.29 14.92
N ASP A 282 -2.75 -16.85 15.83
CA ASP A 282 -2.74 -18.30 16.16
C ASP A 282 -3.06 -19.19 14.95
N GLY A 283 -3.76 -18.64 13.95
CA GLY A 283 -4.16 -19.34 12.72
C GLY A 283 -3.31 -19.02 11.49
N ARG A 284 -2.22 -18.26 11.63
CA ARG A 284 -1.37 -17.88 10.47
C ARG A 284 -0.76 -19.11 9.81
N VAL A 285 -0.44 -18.96 8.52
CA VAL A 285 0.31 -19.98 7.79
C VAL A 285 1.65 -20.31 8.47
N ASP A 286 2.03 -21.59 8.44
CA ASP A 286 3.29 -22.09 9.01
C ASP A 286 4.41 -22.05 7.96
N TRP A 287 4.78 -20.83 7.54
CA TRP A 287 5.90 -20.60 6.63
C TRP A 287 7.10 -20.08 7.42
N SER A 288 8.31 -20.55 7.11
CA SER A 288 9.56 -20.12 7.77
C SER A 288 9.77 -18.61 7.78
N GLY A 289 9.24 -17.93 6.75
CA GLY A 289 9.32 -16.48 6.57
C GLY A 289 8.27 -15.65 7.31
N VAL A 290 7.23 -16.28 7.86
CA VAL A 290 6.10 -15.62 8.53
C VAL A 290 6.31 -15.66 10.04
N ARG A 291 6.33 -14.50 10.70
CA ARG A 291 6.56 -14.44 12.15
C ARG A 291 5.95 -13.21 12.81
N VAL A 292 5.56 -13.37 14.08
CA VAL A 292 5.22 -12.25 14.97
C VAL A 292 6.50 -11.73 15.64
N LEU A 293 6.72 -10.42 15.59
CA LEU A 293 7.84 -9.79 16.28
C LEU A 293 7.50 -9.64 17.76
N GLY A 294 8.46 -9.97 18.63
CA GLY A 294 8.24 -10.00 20.09
C GLY A 294 8.52 -8.67 20.78
N ASN A 295 9.18 -7.72 20.13
CA ASN A 295 9.49 -6.41 20.70
C ASN A 295 9.81 -5.36 19.64
N HIS A 296 9.78 -4.11 20.07
CA HIS A 296 10.03 -2.93 19.24
C HIS A 296 11.38 -2.95 18.51
N ASN A 297 12.46 -3.42 19.16
CA ASN A 297 13.80 -3.44 18.55
C ASN A 297 13.85 -4.34 17.29
N GLN A 298 13.04 -5.40 17.25
CA GLN A 298 12.92 -6.24 16.06
C GLN A 298 12.14 -5.54 14.92
N ALA A 299 11.25 -4.61 15.25
CA ALA A 299 10.47 -3.85 14.30
C ALA A 299 11.25 -2.65 13.71
N LEU A 300 12.26 -2.12 14.44
CA LEU A 300 13.04 -0.94 14.04
C LEU A 300 13.53 -0.98 12.59
N VAL A 301 14.05 -2.11 12.13
CA VAL A 301 14.61 -2.26 10.76
C VAL A 301 13.59 -2.06 9.64
N PHE A 302 12.30 -2.12 9.95
CA PHE A 302 11.20 -1.92 8.99
C PHE A 302 10.62 -0.50 9.05
N THR A 303 10.98 0.30 10.05
CA THR A 303 10.44 1.66 10.26
C THR A 303 11.04 2.67 9.29
N ALA A 304 10.38 3.82 9.12
CA ALA A 304 10.74 4.81 8.10
C ALA A 304 12.22 5.24 8.15
N SER A 305 12.76 5.51 9.35
CA SER A 305 14.14 5.99 9.48
C SER A 305 15.17 4.94 9.07
N TYR A 306 14.93 3.67 9.39
CA TYR A 306 15.89 2.60 9.12
C TYR A 306 15.71 1.98 7.74
N PHE A 307 14.47 1.80 7.31
CA PHE A 307 14.16 1.05 6.10
C PHE A 307 14.35 1.88 4.82
N ILE A 308 13.93 3.15 4.85
CA ILE A 308 13.99 4.06 3.69
C ILE A 308 14.85 5.29 3.95
N ASP A 309 15.67 5.27 5.01
CA ASP A 309 16.54 6.41 5.38
C ASP A 309 15.74 7.73 5.44
N ALA A 310 14.51 7.68 5.96
CA ALA A 310 13.54 8.78 5.89
C ALA A 310 14.08 10.12 6.40
N ASP A 311 14.95 10.06 7.42
CA ASP A 311 15.56 11.22 8.06
C ASP A 311 16.38 12.10 7.12
N SER A 312 16.95 11.52 6.05
CA SER A 312 17.80 12.26 5.12
C SER A 312 17.02 13.08 4.09
N TRP A 313 15.71 12.80 3.89
CA TRP A 313 14.96 13.39 2.78
C TRP A 313 13.53 13.84 3.11
N ILE A 314 12.78 13.16 3.96
CA ILE A 314 11.39 13.53 4.28
C ILE A 314 11.28 14.90 4.98
N PRO A 315 12.12 15.26 5.98
CA PRO A 315 12.03 16.55 6.65
C PRO A 315 12.13 17.75 5.70
N THR A 316 12.88 17.61 4.60
CA THR A 316 13.07 18.67 3.59
C THR A 316 11.78 19.00 2.82
N ARG A 317 10.77 18.13 2.91
CA ARG A 317 9.47 18.27 2.23
C ARG A 317 8.35 18.72 3.18
N GLY A 318 8.65 18.90 4.47
CA GLY A 318 7.67 19.38 5.45
C GLY A 318 6.55 18.39 5.78
N VAL A 319 6.77 17.09 5.53
CA VAL A 319 5.79 16.03 5.81
C VAL A 319 6.08 15.40 7.18
N PRO A 320 5.10 15.35 8.09
CA PRO A 320 5.28 14.67 9.37
C PRO A 320 5.33 13.14 9.16
N TYR A 321 6.23 12.47 9.86
CA TYR A 321 6.33 11.01 9.86
C TYR A 321 6.75 10.52 11.25
N ASP A 322 6.42 9.28 11.56
CA ASP A 322 6.99 8.59 12.71
C ASP A 322 8.31 7.96 12.28
N ARG A 323 9.35 8.18 13.08
CA ARG A 323 10.72 7.81 12.75
C ARG A 323 10.98 6.34 13.00
N ASP A 324 10.63 5.86 14.19
CA ASP A 324 11.03 4.58 14.76
C ASP A 324 9.83 3.76 15.25
N GLY A 325 8.62 4.31 15.33
CA GLY A 325 7.43 3.58 15.75
C GLY A 325 7.17 3.58 17.26
N GLU A 326 7.84 4.46 18.01
CA GLU A 326 7.57 4.63 19.45
C GLU A 326 6.27 5.40 19.74
N SER A 327 5.69 6.09 18.74
CA SER A 327 4.46 6.85 18.93
C SER A 327 3.25 5.93 19.14
N ARG A 328 2.79 5.82 20.39
CA ARG A 328 1.60 5.07 20.83
C ARG A 328 0.25 5.68 20.41
N THR A 329 0.20 6.46 19.34
CA THR A 329 -1.07 6.96 18.80
C THR A 329 -1.83 5.82 18.14
N THR A 330 -3.09 5.61 18.52
CA THR A 330 -3.95 4.57 17.95
C THR A 330 -4.13 4.78 16.44
N PRO A 331 -4.24 3.71 15.62
CA PRO A 331 -4.58 3.80 14.21
C PRO A 331 -5.84 4.66 13.99
N ARG A 332 -5.93 5.30 12.82
CA ARG A 332 -7.12 6.05 12.42
C ARG A 332 -8.29 5.07 12.26
N ASN A 333 -9.18 4.98 13.25
CA ASN A 333 -10.38 4.15 13.14
C ASN A 333 -11.31 4.72 12.06
N GLY A 334 -11.49 3.97 10.97
CA GLY A 334 -12.54 4.22 10.00
C GLY A 334 -13.89 3.78 10.56
N VAL A 335 -14.63 4.68 11.19
CA VAL A 335 -16.07 4.49 11.44
C VAL A 335 -16.78 5.83 11.24
N ALA A 336 -17.45 5.96 10.09
CA ALA A 336 -18.58 6.85 9.94
C ALA A 336 -19.86 6.00 10.09
N ALA A 337 -20.44 6.00 11.28
CA ALA A 337 -21.83 5.62 11.52
C ALA A 337 -22.39 6.60 12.55
N GLY A 338 -23.48 7.29 12.17
CA GLY A 338 -23.95 8.50 12.82
C GLY A 338 -24.66 8.31 14.16
N ASN A 339 -24.83 9.48 14.80
CA ASN A 339 -25.76 9.87 15.87
C ASN A 339 -25.56 9.26 17.26
N GLY A 340 -25.17 10.13 18.21
CA GLY A 340 -25.24 9.87 19.63
C GLY A 340 -24.61 10.98 20.46
N GLU A 341 -25.40 12.03 20.70
CA GLU A 341 -25.43 12.95 21.85
C GLU A 341 -24.16 13.18 22.70
N GLY A 342 -23.81 14.46 22.84
CA GLY A 342 -22.67 14.90 23.62
C GLY A 342 -22.77 14.65 25.12
N SER A 343 -21.60 14.57 25.76
CA SER A 343 -21.43 15.12 27.10
C SER A 343 -19.97 15.53 27.32
N PHE A 344 -19.82 16.81 27.66
CA PHE A 344 -18.63 17.38 28.28
C PHE A 344 -18.63 16.99 29.77
N SER A 345 -17.47 16.62 30.31
CA SER A 345 -16.99 17.04 31.65
C SER A 345 -15.53 16.59 31.79
N SER A 346 -14.56 17.51 31.74
CA SER A 346 -14.01 18.31 32.85
C SER A 346 -13.44 17.50 34.02
N SER A 347 -12.13 17.61 34.14
CA SER A 347 -11.23 17.27 35.24
C SER A 347 -11.76 17.50 36.66
N SER A 348 -11.39 16.62 37.60
CA SER A 348 -10.91 17.04 38.92
C SER A 348 -10.05 15.97 39.60
N SER A 349 -9.04 16.48 40.30
CA SER A 349 -8.06 15.79 41.14
C SER A 349 -8.59 15.54 42.56
N SER A 350 -8.24 14.41 43.18
CA SER A 350 -7.96 14.33 44.62
C SER A 350 -7.28 13.01 45.02
N THR A 351 -6.25 13.13 45.85
CA THR A 351 -5.31 12.12 46.38
C THR A 351 -5.85 11.45 47.70
N PRO A 352 -5.08 10.66 48.49
CA PRO A 352 -5.27 9.20 48.65
C PRO A 352 -5.59 8.73 50.10
N THR A 353 -6.14 7.51 50.24
CA THR A 353 -6.14 6.65 51.45
C THR A 353 -6.72 5.29 51.02
N GLY A 354 -6.35 4.08 51.45
CA GLY A 354 -5.50 3.50 52.48
C GLY A 354 -5.81 1.98 52.50
N ASN A 355 -4.83 1.14 52.86
CA ASN A 355 -4.87 -0.33 52.92
C ASN A 355 -6.05 -0.91 53.73
N VAL A 356 -6.46 -2.17 53.48
CA VAL A 356 -6.53 -3.31 54.44
C VAL A 356 -6.84 -4.65 53.69
N GLU A 357 -6.39 -5.72 54.32
CA GLU A 357 -6.13 -7.13 53.96
C GLU A 357 -7.32 -8.04 53.52
N ALA A 358 -6.94 -9.20 52.97
CA ALA A 358 -7.74 -10.42 52.72
C ALA A 358 -8.22 -11.12 54.03
N PRO A 359 -9.10 -12.15 54.01
CA PRO A 359 -8.65 -13.54 53.72
C PRO A 359 -9.67 -14.57 53.16
N ILE A 360 -9.15 -15.51 52.34
CA ILE A 360 -9.18 -17.00 52.46
C ILE A 360 -10.49 -17.85 52.33
N ASN A 361 -10.31 -19.00 51.63
CA ASN A 361 -10.98 -20.32 51.62
C ASN A 361 -12.21 -20.53 50.71
N GLY A 362 -12.34 -21.64 49.97
CA GLY A 362 -11.50 -22.85 49.84
C GLY A 362 -12.29 -24.03 49.24
N ASN A 363 -11.56 -24.99 48.68
CA ASN A 363 -11.88 -26.41 48.41
C ASN A 363 -12.97 -26.76 47.37
N GLY A 364 -12.83 -27.81 46.55
CA GLY A 364 -11.79 -28.84 46.43
C GLY A 364 -12.27 -30.01 45.56
N GLU A 365 -11.28 -30.80 45.09
CA GLU A 365 -11.30 -32.26 44.78
C GLU A 365 -12.21 -32.77 43.63
N GLY A 366 -11.83 -33.78 42.82
CA GLY A 366 -10.68 -34.69 42.75
C GLY A 366 -10.79 -35.54 41.45
N VAL A 367 -9.68 -35.95 40.82
CA VAL A 367 -8.99 -37.27 40.95
C VAL A 367 -9.70 -38.39 40.13
N THR A 368 -9.15 -38.95 39.04
CA THR A 368 -8.21 -40.10 38.88
C THR A 368 -8.36 -40.59 37.40
N ALA A 369 -7.54 -41.42 36.74
CA ALA A 369 -6.18 -41.94 36.81
C ALA A 369 -6.02 -42.99 35.67
N GLY A 370 -4.77 -43.29 35.26
CA GLY A 370 -4.34 -44.58 34.67
C GLY A 370 -4.03 -44.53 33.17
N ASN A 371 -2.76 -44.59 32.72
CA ASN A 371 -1.75 -45.68 32.72
C ASN A 371 -1.71 -46.47 31.40
N GLY A 372 -0.53 -46.60 30.77
CA GLY A 372 -0.31 -47.65 29.76
C GLY A 372 0.88 -47.48 28.81
N LYS A 373 2.02 -48.06 29.20
CA LYS A 373 3.29 -48.32 28.49
C LYS A 373 3.23 -48.76 27.01
N GLY A 374 4.32 -48.47 26.28
CA GLY A 374 4.81 -49.27 25.14
C GLY A 374 6.21 -48.83 24.67
N VAL A 375 7.16 -49.77 24.60
CA VAL A 375 8.58 -49.65 24.21
C VAL A 375 8.83 -50.52 22.97
N ALA A 376 9.70 -50.09 22.03
CA ALA A 376 10.57 -50.89 21.11
C ALA A 376 11.08 -49.98 19.96
N THR A 377 12.38 -49.62 19.82
CA THR A 377 13.59 -50.31 19.27
C THR A 377 13.69 -50.46 17.73
N GLY A 378 14.84 -50.05 17.17
CA GLY A 378 15.41 -50.44 15.85
C GLY A 378 15.84 -49.23 15.00
N ASN A 379 17.13 -48.85 14.87
CA ASN A 379 18.17 -49.34 13.90
C ASN A 379 17.68 -49.32 12.43
N SER A 380 18.41 -48.92 11.39
CA SER A 380 19.84 -48.60 11.15
C SER A 380 20.00 -48.23 9.66
N GLU A 381 21.13 -47.58 9.30
CA GLU A 381 21.80 -47.58 7.97
C GLU A 381 21.07 -46.91 6.77
N GLY A 382 21.71 -46.19 5.85
CA GLY A 382 23.12 -45.88 5.58
C GLY A 382 23.26 -45.25 4.19
N ASN A 383 24.43 -44.67 3.94
CA ASN A 383 25.08 -44.41 2.63
C ASN A 383 24.47 -43.33 1.71
N ASP A 384 25.23 -42.61 0.87
CA ASP A 384 26.64 -42.23 0.72
C ASP A 384 26.64 -41.30 -0.53
N GLU A 385 27.81 -40.77 -0.91
CA GLU A 385 28.11 -39.93 -2.10
C GLU A 385 28.02 -38.40 -1.85
N GLY A 386 29.04 -37.60 -2.12
CA GLY A 386 30.24 -37.85 -2.90
C GLY A 386 30.61 -36.58 -3.65
N VAL A 387 31.74 -35.99 -3.27
CA VAL A 387 32.33 -34.72 -3.72
C VAL A 387 32.82 -34.77 -5.17
N ALA A 388 32.72 -33.67 -5.93
CA ALA A 388 33.80 -33.22 -6.84
C ALA A 388 33.59 -31.79 -7.37
N ALA A 389 34.66 -30.99 -7.27
CA ALA A 389 34.82 -29.65 -7.80
C ALA A 389 35.28 -29.66 -9.27
N GLY A 390 35.11 -28.52 -9.96
CA GLY A 390 35.72 -28.26 -11.27
C GLY A 390 35.68 -26.75 -11.61
N ASN A 391 36.87 -26.14 -11.69
CA ASN A 391 37.12 -24.73 -11.99
C ASN A 391 36.89 -24.38 -13.47
N GLY A 392 36.62 -23.10 -13.76
CA GLY A 392 36.75 -22.51 -15.10
C GLY A 392 36.54 -20.99 -15.07
N GLU A 393 37.63 -20.25 -15.23
CA GLU A 393 37.70 -18.78 -15.35
C GLU A 393 37.09 -18.26 -16.67
N GLY A 394 36.57 -17.03 -16.65
CA GLY A 394 36.21 -16.28 -17.86
C GLY A 394 35.53 -14.94 -17.54
N VAL A 395 36.32 -13.87 -17.62
CA VAL A 395 35.90 -12.46 -17.49
C VAL A 395 35.41 -11.94 -18.84
N VAL A 396 34.19 -11.39 -18.92
CA VAL A 396 33.77 -10.32 -19.88
C VAL A 396 32.60 -9.53 -19.27
N ASP A 397 32.67 -8.20 -19.32
CA ASP A 397 31.67 -7.20 -18.88
C ASP A 397 30.23 -7.45 -19.38
N PRO A 398 29.20 -6.91 -18.68
CA PRO A 398 27.95 -6.52 -19.33
C PRO A 398 27.77 -5.00 -19.36
N GLU A 399 27.59 -4.52 -20.59
CA GLU A 399 26.88 -3.30 -20.94
C GLU A 399 25.42 -3.32 -20.44
N GLU A 400 24.91 -2.12 -20.15
CA GLU A 400 23.51 -1.67 -20.14
C GLU A 400 22.40 -2.73 -19.93
N GLU A 401 21.86 -2.80 -18.71
CA GLU A 401 20.59 -3.49 -18.42
C GLU A 401 19.40 -2.72 -19.02
N GLU A 402 18.90 -3.20 -20.15
CA GLU A 402 17.52 -2.94 -20.58
C GLU A 402 16.56 -3.61 -19.59
N CYS A 403 15.68 -2.81 -18.97
CA CYS A 403 14.54 -3.31 -18.20
C CYS A 403 13.57 -4.05 -19.12
N VAL A 404 13.68 -5.39 -19.18
CA VAL A 404 12.68 -6.24 -19.83
C VAL A 404 11.47 -6.39 -18.92
N GLY A 405 10.48 -5.54 -19.16
CA GLY A 405 9.12 -5.73 -18.64
C GLY A 405 8.50 -6.98 -19.26
N TYR A 406 8.26 -8.01 -18.44
CA TYR A 406 7.44 -9.16 -18.85
C TYR A 406 5.97 -8.75 -18.88
N CYS A 407 5.49 -8.34 -20.05
CA CYS A 407 4.06 -8.33 -20.35
C CYS A 407 3.61 -9.76 -20.73
N PHE A 408 2.49 -10.17 -20.13
CA PHE A 408 1.78 -11.41 -20.42
C PHE A 408 1.51 -11.60 -21.92
N GLY A 409 1.72 -12.83 -22.38
CA GLY A 409 1.76 -13.17 -23.79
C GLY A 409 0.45 -12.97 -24.54
N PHE A 410 0.57 -12.41 -25.75
CA PHE A 410 -0.33 -12.70 -26.86
C PHE A 410 0.48 -12.89 -28.14
N SER A 411 0.23 -14.02 -28.80
CA SER A 411 0.75 -14.33 -30.12
C SER A 411 0.18 -13.32 -31.13
N CYS A 412 1.06 -12.60 -31.82
CA CYS A 412 0.73 -11.80 -32.99
C CYS A 412 1.53 -12.33 -34.18
N GLY A 413 0.86 -13.03 -35.09
CA GLY A 413 1.41 -13.38 -36.40
C GLY A 413 1.49 -12.17 -37.33
N PRO A 414 2.40 -12.16 -38.32
CA PRO A 414 2.66 -10.98 -39.14
C PRO A 414 1.58 -10.76 -40.21
N LYS A 415 1.15 -9.50 -40.38
CA LYS A 415 0.41 -9.04 -41.56
C LYS A 415 1.39 -8.65 -42.66
N GLY A 416 1.33 -9.37 -43.79
CA GLY A 416 1.86 -8.94 -45.09
C GLY A 416 0.75 -9.14 -46.14
N GLY A 417 0.46 -8.10 -46.92
CA GLY A 417 -0.66 -8.07 -47.87
C GLY A 417 -0.40 -8.79 -49.19
N GLY A 418 -1.49 -9.14 -49.87
CA GLY A 418 -1.48 -9.63 -51.26
C GLY A 418 -2.84 -10.19 -51.67
N ASN A 419 -3.50 -9.54 -52.64
CA ASN A 419 -4.73 -9.98 -53.31
C ASN A 419 -4.65 -11.43 -53.81
N GLN A 420 -5.72 -12.22 -53.65
CA GLN A 420 -6.34 -12.98 -54.74
C GLN A 420 -7.64 -13.70 -54.29
N GLN A 421 -8.46 -14.02 -55.30
CA GLN A 421 -9.85 -14.47 -55.27
C GLN A 421 -10.07 -15.86 -54.68
N GLY A 422 -11.24 -16.05 -54.05
CA GLY A 422 -12.09 -17.22 -54.28
C GLY A 422 -11.91 -18.45 -53.39
N VAL A 423 -13.06 -19.09 -53.17
CA VAL A 423 -13.31 -20.49 -52.75
C VAL A 423 -13.51 -20.73 -51.24
N SER A 424 -14.74 -21.11 -50.91
CA SER A 424 -15.22 -21.58 -49.60
C SER A 424 -14.54 -22.89 -49.15
N PRO A 425 -14.28 -23.09 -47.85
CA PRO A 425 -13.73 -24.35 -47.37
C PRO A 425 -14.83 -25.39 -47.03
N PRO A 426 -14.55 -26.69 -47.19
CA PRO A 426 -15.46 -27.77 -46.81
C PRO A 426 -15.33 -28.15 -45.32
N HIS A 427 -16.44 -28.57 -44.73
CA HIS A 427 -16.53 -29.29 -43.45
C HIS A 427 -15.71 -30.59 -43.46
N LEU A 428 -15.12 -30.96 -42.30
CA LEU A 428 -14.85 -32.34 -41.80
C LEU A 428 -14.31 -32.27 -40.33
N PRO A 429 -14.31 -33.35 -39.53
CA PRO A 429 -14.91 -33.41 -38.18
C PRO A 429 -13.86 -33.62 -37.04
N PRO A 430 -14.25 -33.81 -35.75
CA PRO A 430 -13.35 -33.60 -34.61
C PRO A 430 -12.51 -34.84 -34.28
N ARG A 431 -11.32 -34.63 -33.70
CA ARG A 431 -10.52 -35.71 -33.08
C ARG A 431 -10.08 -35.38 -31.65
N ALA A 432 -10.62 -36.23 -30.78
CA ALA A 432 -10.17 -36.80 -29.51
C ALA A 432 -8.97 -36.23 -28.74
N SER A 433 -9.23 -36.06 -27.45
CA SER A 433 -8.33 -35.89 -26.31
C SER A 433 -7.41 -37.09 -26.08
N ILE A 434 -6.16 -36.81 -25.69
CA ILE A 434 -5.40 -37.53 -24.67
C ILE A 434 -4.72 -36.47 -23.80
#